data_AF-A0A7L4D048-F1
#
_entry.id   AF-A0A7L4D048-F1
#
_cell.length_a   1.000
_cell.length_b   1.000
_cell.length_c   1.000
_cell.angle_alpha   90.00
_cell.angle_beta   90.00
_cell.angle_gamma   90.00
#
_symmetry.space_group_name_H-M   'P 1'
#
loop_
_entity.id
_entity.type
_entity.pdbx_description
1 polymer ?
#
loop_
_entity_poly.entity_id
_entity_poly.type
_entity_poly.pdbx_seq_one_letter_code
_entity_poly.pdbx_strand_id
1 'polypeptide(L)'
;FIFQLHSDQDKGDGSLKYILSGDGAGTLFIIDEKTGDIHATRRIDREEKAFYTLRAQAINRRTLRPVEPESEFVIKIHDINDNEPTFPEKIYTASVPEMSVVGTSVVQVTATDADDPSYGNSARVIYSILQGQPYFSVEPETGIIRTALPNMNRENREQYQVVIQAKDMGGQMGGLSGTTTVNITLTDVNDNPPRFPQSTIHLRIPESSPVGTAIGSVKATDADTGKNAEVEYRIIDGDGTDMFDIVTQKDTQEGIITVRKPLDYETRRLYTLKVEAENTHVDPRFYYLGPFKDTTIVKISVEDVDEPPIFSRSSYLFEVHEDIELGTIIGTVMARDPDSASSPIRFSLDRHTDLDRIFNIHSGNGSIYTSKPLDREISQWHNLSVIAAEINNPKDTTRVPVYVRILDVNDNAPQFAVFYDTFVCENARAGQV
;
A
#
# COMPACT_ATOMS: atom_id res chain seq x y z
N PHE A 1 -15.39 46.92 -58.91
CA PHE A 1 -14.42 47.44 -59.88
C PHE A 1 -13.04 47.06 -59.37
N ILE A 2 -12.18 46.51 -60.21
CA ILE A 2 -10.82 46.11 -59.86
C ILE A 2 -9.83 47.06 -60.53
N PHE A 3 -9.82 47.07 -61.85
CA PHE A 3 -9.09 48.01 -62.69
C PHE A 3 -9.72 48.05 -64.09
N GLN A 4 -9.28 48.99 -64.92
CA GLN A 4 -9.70 49.13 -66.31
C GLN A 4 -8.55 48.76 -67.24
N LEU A 5 -8.81 47.87 -68.20
CA LEU A 5 -7.90 47.63 -69.31
C LEU A 5 -8.24 48.58 -70.45
N HIS A 6 -7.24 49.16 -71.09
CA HIS A 6 -7.43 50.06 -72.21
C HIS A 6 -6.42 49.75 -73.33
N SER A 7 -6.92 49.64 -74.56
CA SER A 7 -6.11 49.48 -75.77
C SER A 7 -5.82 50.85 -76.38
N ASP A 8 -4.59 51.07 -76.84
CA ASP A 8 -4.23 52.33 -77.51
C ASP A 8 -4.87 52.49 -78.91
N GLN A 9 -5.41 51.39 -79.44
CA GLN A 9 -6.19 51.34 -80.68
C GLN A 9 -7.67 51.68 -80.45
N ASP A 10 -8.12 51.86 -79.20
CA ASP A 10 -9.49 52.21 -78.89
C ASP A 10 -9.74 53.71 -79.10
N LYS A 11 -10.45 54.05 -80.17
CA LYS A 11 -10.80 55.43 -80.51
C LYS A 11 -12.06 55.92 -79.79
N GLY A 12 -12.66 55.11 -78.91
CA GLY A 12 -13.92 55.44 -78.24
C GLY A 12 -15.14 55.42 -79.17
N ASP A 13 -14.99 54.88 -80.38
CA ASP A 13 -16.05 54.76 -81.40
C ASP A 13 -16.85 53.44 -81.27
N GLY A 14 -16.55 52.64 -80.24
CA GLY A 14 -17.15 51.33 -80.01
C GLY A 14 -16.76 50.27 -81.03
N SER A 15 -15.68 50.48 -81.81
CA SER A 15 -15.19 49.50 -82.79
C SER A 15 -14.50 48.30 -82.16
N LEU A 16 -14.01 48.43 -80.92
CA LEU A 16 -13.34 47.38 -80.17
C LEU A 16 -14.29 46.69 -79.18
N LYS A 17 -13.91 45.45 -78.86
CA LYS A 17 -14.51 44.61 -77.84
C LYS A 17 -13.42 44.05 -76.95
N TYR A 18 -13.52 44.26 -75.65
CA TYR A 18 -12.62 43.66 -74.68
C TYR A 18 -13.11 42.26 -74.29
N ILE A 19 -12.20 41.30 -74.25
CA ILE A 19 -12.46 39.93 -73.82
C ILE A 19 -11.48 39.52 -72.71
N LEU A 20 -11.95 38.66 -71.81
CA LEU A 20 -11.20 38.14 -70.67
C LEU A 20 -11.25 36.61 -70.71
N SER A 21 -10.12 35.98 -70.43
CA SER A 21 -9.95 34.52 -70.36
C SER A 21 -8.97 34.15 -69.24
N GLY A 22 -8.86 32.86 -68.92
CA GLY A 22 -8.03 32.37 -67.81
C GLY A 22 -8.84 32.06 -66.55
N ASP A 23 -8.17 32.09 -65.40
CA ASP A 23 -8.71 31.59 -64.14
C ASP A 23 -9.89 32.44 -63.62
N GLY A 24 -11.09 31.85 -63.59
CA GLY A 24 -12.29 32.52 -63.10
C GLY A 24 -12.87 33.57 -64.06
N ALA A 25 -12.35 33.67 -65.29
CA ALA A 25 -12.94 34.53 -66.32
C ALA A 25 -14.36 34.08 -66.67
N GLY A 26 -15.30 35.04 -66.72
CA GLY A 26 -16.72 34.79 -66.99
C GLY A 26 -17.52 34.23 -65.81
N THR A 27 -16.87 33.85 -64.71
CA THR A 27 -17.52 33.36 -63.49
C THR A 27 -17.26 34.29 -62.30
N LEU A 28 -15.99 34.46 -61.92
CA LEU A 28 -15.53 35.31 -60.83
C LEU A 28 -15.17 36.72 -61.28
N PHE A 29 -14.57 36.81 -62.47
CA PHE A 29 -14.13 38.07 -63.06
C PHE A 29 -14.83 38.27 -64.40
N ILE A 30 -15.45 39.42 -64.57
CA ILE A 30 -16.05 39.84 -65.83
C ILE A 30 -15.38 41.13 -66.30
N ILE A 31 -15.26 41.27 -67.61
CA ILE A 31 -14.82 42.51 -68.25
C ILE A 31 -16.02 43.13 -68.97
N ASP A 32 -16.24 44.42 -68.77
CA ASP A 32 -17.17 45.18 -69.60
C ASP A 32 -16.59 45.25 -71.01
N GLU A 33 -17.34 44.69 -71.95
CA GLU A 33 -16.89 44.53 -73.34
C GLU A 33 -16.75 45.86 -74.10
N LYS A 34 -17.22 46.98 -73.55
CA LYS A 34 -17.13 48.33 -74.13
C LYS A 34 -16.12 49.19 -73.40
N THR A 35 -16.11 49.17 -72.07
CA THR A 35 -15.23 50.05 -71.28
C THR A 35 -13.90 49.42 -70.93
N GLY A 36 -13.80 48.09 -70.94
CA GLY A 36 -12.62 47.36 -70.46
C GLY A 36 -12.53 47.30 -68.93
N ASP A 37 -13.58 47.73 -68.21
CA ASP A 37 -13.61 47.65 -66.75
C ASP A 37 -13.73 46.20 -66.29
N ILE A 38 -12.85 45.77 -65.39
CA ILE A 38 -12.90 44.44 -64.80
C ILE A 38 -13.57 44.51 -63.42
N HIS A 39 -14.54 43.64 -63.21
CA HIS A 39 -15.31 43.54 -61.98
C HIS A 39 -15.28 42.11 -61.43
N ALA A 40 -15.18 41.99 -60.10
CA ALA A 40 -15.53 40.77 -59.41
C ALA A 40 -17.07 40.63 -59.40
N THR A 41 -17.57 39.43 -59.65
CA THR A 41 -19.02 39.12 -59.67
C THR A 41 -19.57 38.78 -58.28
N ARG A 42 -18.70 38.33 -57.36
CA ARG A 42 -19.02 37.96 -55.99
C ARG A 42 -17.85 38.31 -55.05
N ARG A 43 -18.05 38.13 -53.74
CA ARG A 43 -16.96 38.22 -52.75
C ARG A 43 -15.91 37.15 -53.07
N ILE A 44 -14.65 37.54 -52.94
CA ILE A 44 -13.49 36.67 -53.19
C ILE A 44 -12.88 36.37 -51.83
N ASP A 45 -12.60 35.10 -51.60
CA ASP A 45 -11.98 34.57 -50.39
C ASP A 45 -10.52 34.21 -50.73
N ARG A 46 -9.57 34.75 -49.95
CA ARG A 46 -8.13 34.54 -50.22
C ARG A 46 -7.74 33.11 -49.83
N GLU A 47 -8.33 32.60 -48.75
CA GLU A 47 -8.11 31.27 -48.19
C GLU A 47 -8.56 30.18 -49.17
N GLU A 48 -9.55 30.47 -50.02
CA GLU A 48 -9.93 29.62 -51.15
C GLU A 48 -8.88 29.65 -52.27
N LYS A 49 -8.47 30.86 -52.73
CA LYS A 49 -7.44 31.02 -53.76
C LYS A 49 -6.84 32.45 -53.77
N ALA A 50 -5.54 32.55 -53.49
CA ALA A 50 -4.84 33.84 -53.33
C ALA A 50 -4.41 34.53 -54.64
N PHE A 51 -4.29 33.80 -55.76
CA PHE A 51 -3.82 34.34 -57.04
C PHE A 51 -4.63 33.82 -58.21
N TYR A 52 -5.00 34.72 -59.12
CA TYR A 52 -5.68 34.38 -60.37
C TYR A 52 -4.87 34.89 -61.54
N THR A 53 -4.50 33.99 -62.46
CA THR A 53 -3.83 34.37 -63.71
C THR A 53 -4.86 34.51 -64.80
N LEU A 54 -5.00 35.73 -65.31
CA LEU A 54 -5.98 36.10 -66.32
C LEU A 54 -5.28 36.67 -67.54
N ARG A 55 -5.96 36.57 -68.68
CA ARG A 55 -5.52 37.13 -69.95
C ARG A 55 -6.62 37.95 -70.55
N ALA A 56 -6.29 39.15 -71.00
CA ALA A 56 -7.24 40.01 -71.67
C ALA A 56 -6.72 40.48 -73.04
N GLN A 57 -7.66 40.75 -73.93
CA GLN A 57 -7.37 41.16 -75.30
C GLN A 57 -8.47 42.09 -75.82
N ALA A 58 -8.06 43.09 -76.61
CA ALA A 58 -8.98 43.87 -77.42
C ALA A 58 -9.11 43.23 -78.81
N ILE A 59 -10.33 43.00 -79.26
CA ILE A 59 -10.64 42.48 -80.59
C ILE A 59 -11.49 43.49 -81.36
N ASN A 60 -11.33 43.55 -82.67
CA ASN A 60 -12.21 44.36 -83.50
C ASN A 60 -13.59 43.70 -83.61
N ARG A 61 -14.68 44.44 -83.33
CA ARG A 61 -16.05 43.89 -83.33
C ARG A 61 -16.50 43.34 -84.67
N ARG A 62 -16.00 43.87 -85.80
CA ARG A 62 -16.41 43.43 -87.14
C ARG A 62 -15.63 42.22 -87.62
N THR A 63 -14.32 42.22 -87.43
CA THR A 63 -13.45 41.17 -87.96
C THR A 63 -13.24 40.03 -86.97
N LEU A 64 -13.58 40.24 -85.69
CA LEU A 64 -13.30 39.33 -84.57
C LEU A 64 -11.82 38.97 -84.45
N ARG A 65 -10.94 39.82 -84.99
CA ARG A 65 -9.49 39.63 -84.91
C ARG A 65 -8.93 40.46 -83.77
N PRO A 66 -7.93 39.94 -83.05
CA PRO A 66 -7.13 40.72 -82.11
C PRO A 66 -6.56 41.97 -82.77
N VAL A 67 -6.63 43.10 -82.09
CA VAL A 67 -5.90 44.31 -82.49
C VAL A 67 -4.55 44.43 -81.81
N GLU A 68 -4.36 43.70 -80.70
CA GLU A 68 -3.13 43.62 -79.91
C GLU A 68 -2.89 42.18 -79.43
N PRO A 69 -1.64 41.82 -79.05
CA PRO A 69 -1.36 40.57 -78.34
C PRO A 69 -2.17 40.43 -77.05
N GLU A 70 -2.39 39.19 -76.60
CA GLU A 70 -2.98 38.96 -75.27
C GLU A 70 -2.04 39.51 -74.19
N SER A 71 -2.62 40.22 -73.22
CA SER A 71 -1.91 40.68 -72.03
C SER A 71 -2.25 39.76 -70.87
N GLU A 72 -1.23 39.12 -70.30
CA GLU A 72 -1.35 38.29 -69.10
C GLU A 72 -1.08 39.13 -67.86
N PHE A 73 -1.95 39.01 -66.87
CA PHE A 73 -1.80 39.67 -65.58
C PHE A 73 -2.28 38.77 -64.45
N VAL A 74 -1.75 39.03 -63.25
CA VAL A 74 -2.10 38.30 -62.04
C VAL A 74 -2.91 39.21 -61.13
N ILE A 75 -4.10 38.77 -60.77
CA ILE A 75 -4.84 39.38 -59.67
C ILE A 75 -4.35 38.72 -58.38
N LYS A 76 -3.65 39.50 -57.54
CA LYS A 76 -3.28 39.12 -56.18
C LYS A 76 -4.36 39.56 -55.22
N ILE A 77 -4.93 38.62 -54.46
CA ILE A 77 -5.89 38.93 -53.42
C ILE A 77 -5.13 39.35 -52.16
N HIS A 78 -5.50 40.50 -51.60
CA HIS A 78 -4.96 40.96 -50.33
C HIS A 78 -5.70 40.29 -49.18
N ASP A 79 -4.93 39.86 -48.20
CA ASP A 79 -5.44 39.27 -46.97
C ASP A 79 -6.17 40.30 -46.11
N ILE A 80 -7.18 39.84 -45.37
CA ILE A 80 -7.85 40.57 -44.30
C ILE A 80 -7.93 39.65 -43.10
N ASN A 81 -8.00 40.21 -41.89
CA ASN A 81 -8.06 39.42 -40.67
C ASN A 81 -9.49 38.90 -40.42
N ASP A 82 -9.94 37.91 -41.19
CA ASP A 82 -11.30 37.36 -41.12
C ASP A 82 -11.38 35.90 -40.67
N ASN A 83 -10.25 35.25 -40.39
CA ASN A 83 -10.20 33.97 -39.71
C ASN A 83 -9.71 34.14 -38.27
N GLU A 84 -10.35 33.43 -37.34
CA GLU A 84 -9.88 33.42 -35.95
C GLU A 84 -8.91 32.25 -35.71
N PRO A 85 -7.97 32.37 -34.75
CA PRO A 85 -7.12 31.25 -34.36
C PRO A 85 -7.96 30.09 -33.86
N THR A 86 -7.67 28.88 -34.35
CA THR A 86 -8.39 27.66 -33.98
C THR A 86 -7.47 26.65 -33.32
N PHE A 87 -7.92 26.05 -32.21
CA PHE A 87 -7.23 24.94 -31.59
C PHE A 87 -7.73 23.61 -32.20
N PRO A 88 -6.84 22.66 -32.51
CA PRO A 88 -7.23 21.32 -32.97
C PRO A 88 -8.11 20.59 -31.95
N GLU A 89 -7.76 20.72 -30.66
CA GLU A 89 -8.48 20.11 -29.55
C GLU A 89 -9.23 21.16 -28.72
N LYS A 90 -10.48 20.84 -28.37
CA LYS A 90 -11.29 21.67 -27.47
C LYS A 90 -10.83 21.58 -26.01
N ILE A 91 -10.26 20.43 -25.64
CA ILE A 91 -9.78 20.14 -24.29
C ILE A 91 -8.44 19.42 -24.39
N TYR A 92 -7.43 19.96 -23.72
CA TYR A 92 -6.15 19.30 -23.49
C TYR A 92 -6.12 18.75 -22.07
N THR A 93 -5.50 17.58 -21.89
CA THR A 93 -5.24 17.00 -20.58
C THR A 93 -3.73 16.90 -20.36
N ALA A 94 -3.29 17.24 -19.16
CA ALA A 94 -1.90 17.17 -18.78
C ALA A 94 -1.77 16.80 -17.31
N SER A 95 -0.56 16.37 -16.93
CA SER A 95 -0.24 16.13 -15.53
C SER A 95 1.12 16.68 -15.19
N VAL A 96 1.29 17.11 -13.95
CA VAL A 96 2.55 17.66 -13.43
C VAL A 96 2.70 17.22 -11.98
N PRO A 97 3.90 16.85 -11.51
CA PRO A 97 4.10 16.57 -10.09
C PRO A 97 3.73 17.77 -9.23
N GLU A 98 3.08 17.51 -8.10
CA GLU A 98 2.99 18.53 -7.07
C GLU A 98 4.38 18.96 -6.60
N MET A 99 4.46 20.10 -5.91
CA MET A 99 5.73 20.72 -5.53
C MET A 99 6.72 20.98 -6.69
N SER A 100 6.28 20.88 -7.94
CA SER A 100 7.13 21.15 -9.10
C SER A 100 7.73 22.56 -9.02
N VAL A 101 9.02 22.65 -9.32
CA VAL A 101 9.74 23.93 -9.36
C VAL A 101 9.06 24.86 -10.35
N VAL A 102 8.98 26.16 -10.01
CA VAL A 102 8.47 27.20 -10.91
C VAL A 102 9.22 27.15 -12.25
N GLY A 103 8.48 27.20 -13.35
CA GLY A 103 9.00 27.09 -14.72
C GLY A 103 8.98 25.67 -15.30
N THR A 104 8.54 24.67 -14.53
CA THR A 104 8.38 23.29 -15.03
C THR A 104 7.36 23.27 -16.17
N SER A 105 7.73 22.66 -17.31
CA SER A 105 6.85 22.52 -18.48
C SER A 105 5.74 21.51 -18.19
N VAL A 106 4.50 21.88 -18.46
CA VAL A 106 3.32 21.04 -18.23
C VAL A 106 2.81 20.46 -19.55
N VAL A 107 2.44 21.33 -20.49
CA VAL A 107 1.93 20.96 -21.81
C VAL A 107 2.09 22.14 -22.76
N GLN A 108 2.18 21.86 -24.05
CA GLN A 108 2.15 22.89 -25.10
C GLN A 108 0.81 22.82 -25.83
N VAL A 109 0.14 23.96 -25.94
CA VAL A 109 -1.03 24.10 -26.80
C VAL A 109 -0.64 24.81 -28.09
N THR A 110 -1.33 24.49 -29.17
CA THR A 110 -1.07 25.13 -30.48
C THR A 110 -2.39 25.47 -31.14
N ALA A 111 -2.52 26.72 -31.57
CA ALA A 111 -3.59 27.20 -32.41
C ALA A 111 -3.03 27.52 -33.80
N THR A 112 -3.90 27.38 -34.81
CA THR A 112 -3.60 27.70 -36.20
C THR A 112 -4.56 28.77 -36.68
N ASP A 113 -4.03 29.73 -37.43
CA ASP A 113 -4.78 30.78 -38.09
C ASP A 113 -4.66 30.61 -39.61
N ALA A 114 -5.76 30.80 -40.35
CA ALA A 114 -5.81 30.58 -41.79
C ALA A 114 -5.36 31.80 -42.61
N ASP A 115 -5.29 32.98 -41.98
CA ASP A 115 -4.89 34.23 -42.62
C ASP A 115 -3.42 34.20 -43.10
N ASP A 116 -2.98 35.22 -43.85
CA ASP A 116 -1.62 35.28 -44.37
C ASP A 116 -0.60 35.69 -43.28
N PRO A 117 0.38 34.85 -42.93
CA PRO A 117 1.39 35.21 -41.93
C PRO A 117 2.35 36.32 -42.40
N SER A 118 2.43 36.57 -43.71
CA SER A 118 3.28 37.60 -44.29
C SER A 118 2.59 38.98 -44.39
N TYR A 119 1.28 39.03 -44.16
CA TYR A 119 0.48 40.24 -44.29
C TYR A 119 0.05 40.76 -42.92
N GLY A 120 0.63 41.90 -42.50
CA GLY A 120 0.04 42.70 -41.41
C GLY A 120 -0.07 42.04 -40.02
N ASN A 121 0.74 41.03 -39.69
CA ASN A 121 0.62 40.20 -38.48
C ASN A 121 -0.71 39.44 -38.35
N SER A 122 -1.57 39.38 -39.39
CA SER A 122 -2.91 38.76 -39.30
C SER A 122 -2.83 37.37 -38.68
N ALA A 123 -2.07 36.44 -39.26
CA ALA A 123 -1.93 35.09 -38.69
C ALA A 123 -0.95 34.95 -37.51
N ARG A 124 -0.39 36.04 -36.95
CA ARG A 124 0.53 35.95 -35.82
C ARG A 124 -0.24 35.79 -34.51
N VAL A 125 -0.22 34.57 -33.98
CA VAL A 125 -0.91 34.21 -32.74
C VAL A 125 -0.05 34.51 -31.50
N ILE A 126 -0.69 35.08 -30.48
CA ILE A 126 -0.15 35.23 -29.12
C ILE A 126 -1.05 34.52 -28.12
N TYR A 127 -0.46 33.68 -27.29
CA TYR A 127 -1.14 32.92 -26.25
C TYR A 127 -1.22 33.71 -24.94
N SER A 128 -2.35 33.60 -24.25
CA SER A 128 -2.54 34.15 -22.91
C SER A 128 -3.50 33.28 -22.08
N ILE A 129 -3.43 33.38 -20.76
CA ILE A 129 -4.40 32.72 -19.87
C ILE A 129 -5.59 33.67 -19.73
N LEU A 130 -6.75 33.25 -20.23
CA LEU A 130 -8.00 34.01 -20.13
C LEU A 130 -8.66 33.80 -18.76
N GLN A 131 -8.64 32.57 -18.27
CA GLN A 131 -9.21 32.19 -16.98
C GLN A 131 -8.38 31.08 -16.35
N GLY A 132 -8.15 31.16 -15.05
CA GLY A 132 -7.37 30.15 -14.32
C GLY A 132 -6.87 30.67 -12.99
N GLN A 133 -6.34 29.77 -12.18
CA GLN A 133 -5.61 30.13 -10.97
C GLN A 133 -4.18 30.56 -11.32
N PRO A 134 -3.52 31.40 -10.50
CA PRO A 134 -2.19 31.94 -10.81
C PRO A 134 -1.05 30.91 -10.71
N TYR A 135 -1.36 29.63 -10.51
CA TYR A 135 -0.37 28.55 -10.43
C TYR A 135 0.28 28.19 -11.77
N PHE A 136 -0.28 28.68 -12.89
CA PHE A 136 0.24 28.43 -14.22
C PHE A 136 0.47 29.73 -14.99
N SER A 137 1.42 29.66 -15.92
CA SER A 137 1.72 30.69 -16.90
C SER A 137 1.76 30.06 -18.28
N VAL A 138 1.50 30.83 -19.33
CA VAL A 138 1.67 30.39 -20.72
C VAL A 138 2.71 31.28 -21.39
N GLU A 139 3.65 30.66 -22.10
CA GLU A 139 4.63 31.38 -22.89
C GLU A 139 3.95 31.96 -24.15
N PRO A 140 3.95 33.29 -24.35
CA PRO A 140 3.07 33.94 -25.32
C PRO A 140 3.29 33.55 -26.79
N GLU A 141 4.50 33.18 -27.18
CA GLU A 141 4.83 32.87 -28.58
C GLU A 141 4.77 31.36 -28.88
N THR A 142 4.95 30.52 -27.87
CA THR A 142 5.09 29.06 -28.06
C THR A 142 3.86 28.27 -27.61
N GLY A 143 3.03 28.85 -26.75
CA GLY A 143 1.90 28.16 -26.12
C GLY A 143 2.32 27.14 -25.06
N ILE A 144 3.57 27.14 -24.62
CA ILE A 144 4.05 26.25 -23.55
C ILE A 144 3.51 26.74 -22.21
N ILE A 145 2.72 25.91 -21.53
CA ILE A 145 2.21 26.15 -20.19
C ILE A 145 3.24 25.65 -19.17
N ARG A 146 3.57 26.50 -18.20
CA ARG A 146 4.53 26.22 -17.12
C ARG A 146 3.93 26.50 -15.75
N THR A 147 4.44 25.82 -14.73
CA THR A 147 4.17 26.18 -13.34
C THR A 147 4.67 27.60 -13.04
N ALA A 148 3.87 28.42 -12.36
CA ALA A 148 4.15 29.83 -12.10
C ALA A 148 4.30 30.16 -10.61
N LEU A 149 3.69 29.37 -9.73
CA LEU A 149 3.80 29.52 -8.28
C LEU A 149 4.28 28.21 -7.63
N PRO A 150 5.05 28.30 -6.54
CA PRO A 150 5.39 27.13 -5.74
C PRO A 150 4.17 26.65 -4.92
N ASN A 151 4.33 25.49 -4.28
CA ASN A 151 3.38 24.96 -3.28
C ASN A 151 2.01 24.54 -3.83
N MET A 152 1.96 24.15 -5.11
CA MET A 152 0.89 23.27 -5.55
C MET A 152 0.98 21.97 -4.77
N ASN A 153 -0.08 21.62 -4.06
CA ASN A 153 -0.17 20.42 -3.24
C ASN A 153 -1.47 19.68 -3.57
N ARG A 154 -1.33 18.38 -3.84
CA ARG A 154 -2.37 17.51 -4.36
C ARG A 154 -3.39 17.17 -3.28
N GLU A 155 -2.96 16.98 -2.02
CA GLU A 155 -3.83 16.66 -0.87
C GLU A 155 -4.84 17.79 -0.62
N ASN A 156 -4.48 19.03 -0.91
CA ASN A 156 -5.37 20.17 -0.87
C ASN A 156 -6.23 20.30 -2.14
N ARG A 157 -5.61 20.14 -3.32
CA ARG A 157 -6.30 20.24 -4.61
C ARG A 157 -5.56 19.50 -5.71
N GLU A 158 -6.11 18.39 -6.16
CA GLU A 158 -5.56 17.56 -7.22
C GLU A 158 -5.73 18.15 -8.63
N GLN A 159 -6.86 18.84 -8.90
CA GLN A 159 -7.25 19.23 -10.26
C GLN A 159 -7.33 20.74 -10.47
N TYR A 160 -6.74 21.18 -11.57
CA TYR A 160 -6.74 22.55 -12.04
C TYR A 160 -7.26 22.65 -13.46
N GLN A 161 -7.85 23.80 -13.76
CA GLN A 161 -8.34 24.12 -15.09
C GLN A 161 -7.86 25.51 -15.46
N VAL A 162 -7.28 25.63 -16.66
CA VAL A 162 -6.90 26.92 -17.26
C VAL A 162 -7.51 27.02 -18.65
N VAL A 163 -8.09 28.17 -18.96
CA VAL A 163 -8.61 28.50 -20.29
C VAL A 163 -7.55 29.35 -20.98
N ILE A 164 -7.02 28.81 -22.08
CA ILE A 164 -6.03 29.49 -22.90
C ILE A 164 -6.75 30.20 -24.05
N GLN A 165 -6.37 31.46 -24.27
CA GLN A 165 -6.76 32.22 -25.43
C GLN A 165 -5.57 32.31 -26.40
N ALA A 166 -5.83 31.99 -27.66
CA ALA A 166 -4.96 32.33 -28.78
C ALA A 166 -5.56 33.55 -29.47
N LYS A 167 -4.79 34.62 -29.61
CA LYS A 167 -5.25 35.87 -30.22
C LYS A 167 -4.33 36.25 -31.37
N ASP A 168 -4.92 36.51 -32.52
CA ASP A 168 -4.22 36.88 -33.76
C ASP A 168 -3.67 38.33 -33.71
N MET A 169 -3.16 38.84 -34.83
CA MET A 169 -2.69 40.24 -34.93
C MET A 169 -1.61 40.59 -33.90
N GLY A 170 -0.80 39.60 -33.50
CA GLY A 170 0.21 39.76 -32.44
C GLY A 170 -0.40 40.12 -31.07
N GLY A 171 -1.65 39.71 -30.80
CA GLY A 171 -2.37 39.99 -29.56
C GLY A 171 -2.98 41.40 -29.44
N GLN A 172 -2.91 42.22 -30.50
CA GLN A 172 -3.32 43.62 -30.48
C GLN A 172 -4.85 43.82 -30.35
N MET A 173 -5.28 45.03 -29.97
CA MET A 173 -6.71 45.38 -29.97
C MET A 173 -7.27 45.31 -31.39
N GLY A 174 -8.39 44.59 -31.57
CA GLY A 174 -9.02 44.37 -32.86
C GLY A 174 -8.78 42.98 -33.45
N GLY A 175 -7.83 42.21 -32.91
CA GLY A 175 -7.60 40.82 -33.30
C GLY A 175 -8.71 39.86 -32.84
N LEU A 176 -8.95 38.80 -33.62
CA LEU A 176 -9.87 37.70 -33.31
C LEU A 176 -9.18 36.70 -32.37
N SER A 177 -9.99 35.85 -31.72
CA SER A 177 -9.45 34.94 -30.71
C SER A 177 -10.20 33.64 -30.60
N GLY A 178 -9.46 32.54 -30.61
CA GLY A 178 -9.95 31.23 -30.19
C GLY A 178 -9.59 30.92 -28.75
N THR A 179 -10.34 29.98 -28.15
CA THR A 179 -10.05 29.49 -26.80
C THR A 179 -10.02 27.98 -26.74
N THR A 180 -9.23 27.42 -25.82
CA THR A 180 -9.24 26.00 -25.46
C THR A 180 -9.10 25.85 -23.95
N THR A 181 -9.53 24.70 -23.43
CA THR A 181 -9.44 24.39 -21.99
C THR A 181 -8.32 23.37 -21.75
N VAL A 182 -7.53 23.57 -20.71
CA VAL A 182 -6.50 22.62 -20.28
C VAL A 182 -6.83 22.15 -18.87
N ASN A 183 -7.11 20.85 -18.74
CA ASN A 183 -7.30 20.19 -17.46
C ASN A 183 -5.95 19.61 -17.00
N ILE A 184 -5.47 20.08 -15.86
CA ILE A 184 -4.16 19.73 -15.31
C ILE A 184 -4.38 18.97 -14.01
N THR A 185 -3.90 17.74 -13.95
CA THR A 185 -3.94 16.88 -12.76
C THR A 185 -2.57 16.87 -12.09
N LEU A 186 -2.52 17.13 -10.79
CA LEU A 186 -1.30 16.94 -10.02
C LEU A 186 -1.02 15.45 -9.82
N THR A 187 0.20 15.02 -10.14
CA THR A 187 0.66 13.69 -9.75
C THR A 187 1.28 13.76 -8.36
N ASP A 188 0.96 12.76 -7.55
CA ASP A 188 1.39 12.60 -6.17
C ASP A 188 2.92 12.56 -6.04
N VAL A 189 3.43 13.30 -5.06
CA VAL A 189 4.82 13.23 -4.60
C VAL A 189 4.77 12.79 -3.15
N ASN A 190 5.65 11.85 -2.77
CA ASN A 190 5.78 11.45 -1.38
C ASN A 190 6.32 12.61 -0.52
N ASP A 191 5.42 13.41 0.04
CA ASP A 191 5.72 14.55 0.91
C ASP A 191 5.03 14.46 2.27
N ASN A 192 4.17 13.46 2.49
CA ASN A 192 3.54 13.19 3.77
C ASN A 192 4.09 11.91 4.40
N PRO A 193 4.66 11.98 5.63
CA PRO A 193 5.04 10.78 6.34
C PRO A 193 3.82 10.08 6.95
N PRO A 194 3.87 8.75 7.18
CA PRO A 194 2.83 8.04 7.90
C PRO A 194 2.70 8.57 9.32
N ARG A 195 1.48 8.66 9.84
CA ARG A 195 1.20 9.17 11.19
C ARG A 195 0.36 8.21 12.00
N PHE A 196 0.83 7.88 13.21
CA PHE A 196 -0.01 7.15 14.15
C PHE A 196 -1.02 8.11 14.80
N PRO A 197 -2.32 7.75 14.85
CA PRO A 197 -3.33 8.58 15.50
C PRO A 197 -3.16 8.62 17.03
N GLN A 198 -2.47 7.63 17.60
CA GLN A 198 -2.21 7.50 19.02
C GLN A 198 -0.72 7.25 19.26
N SER A 199 -0.15 7.97 20.24
CA SER A 199 1.25 7.80 20.68
C SER A 199 1.45 6.55 21.54
N THR A 200 0.37 5.97 22.08
CA THR A 200 0.39 4.71 22.82
C THR A 200 -0.86 3.90 22.54
N ILE A 201 -0.67 2.63 22.20
CA ILE A 201 -1.72 1.65 21.92
C ILE A 201 -1.66 0.56 22.99
N HIS A 202 -2.81 0.20 23.56
CA HIS A 202 -2.90 -0.82 24.59
C HIS A 202 -3.59 -2.06 24.03
N LEU A 203 -2.91 -3.20 24.13
CA LEU A 203 -3.42 -4.49 23.73
C LEU A 203 -3.42 -5.45 24.93
N ARG A 204 -4.28 -6.47 24.88
CA ARG A 204 -4.38 -7.50 25.91
C ARG A 204 -4.39 -8.87 25.28
N ILE A 205 -3.78 -9.84 25.94
CA ILE A 205 -3.73 -11.22 25.46
C ILE A 205 -3.67 -12.20 26.63
N PRO A 206 -4.50 -13.27 26.63
CA PRO A 206 -4.37 -14.36 27.59
C PRO A 206 -3.03 -15.09 27.41
N GLU A 207 -2.36 -15.47 28.49
CA GLU A 207 -1.07 -16.18 28.41
C GLU A 207 -1.15 -17.53 27.69
N SER A 208 -2.29 -18.20 27.80
CA SER A 208 -2.59 -19.48 27.14
C SER A 208 -2.73 -19.37 25.61
N SER A 209 -2.59 -18.17 25.04
CA SER A 209 -2.67 -17.92 23.61
C SER A 209 -1.53 -18.64 22.86
N PRO A 210 -1.83 -19.48 21.85
CA PRO A 210 -0.81 -20.17 21.07
C PRO A 210 0.14 -19.22 20.33
N VAL A 211 1.35 -19.69 20.04
CA VAL A 211 2.27 -19.02 19.11
C VAL A 211 1.59 -18.82 17.76
N GLY A 212 1.73 -17.62 17.20
CA GLY A 212 1.09 -17.16 15.96
C GLY A 212 -0.24 -16.46 16.15
N THR A 213 -0.81 -16.44 17.37
CA THR A 213 -2.06 -15.72 17.66
C THR A 213 -1.90 -14.23 17.41
N ALA A 214 -2.85 -13.63 16.69
CA ALA A 214 -2.92 -12.18 16.47
C ALA A 214 -3.50 -11.49 17.71
N ILE A 215 -2.74 -10.52 18.24
CA ILE A 215 -3.07 -9.78 19.46
C ILE A 215 -3.96 -8.58 19.13
N GLY A 216 -3.67 -7.95 18.01
CA GLY A 216 -4.30 -6.73 17.55
C GLY A 216 -3.51 -6.12 16.40
N SER A 217 -3.97 -4.98 15.93
CA SER A 217 -3.32 -4.24 14.86
C SER A 217 -2.97 -2.82 15.29
N VAL A 218 -1.94 -2.29 14.65
CA VAL A 218 -1.63 -0.87 14.66
C VAL A 218 -1.79 -0.31 13.26
N LYS A 219 -2.23 0.94 13.16
CA LYS A 219 -2.44 1.60 11.87
C LYS A 219 -1.94 3.03 11.93
N ALA A 220 -0.96 3.33 11.08
CA ALA A 220 -0.60 4.68 10.72
C ALA A 220 -1.38 5.09 9.46
N THR A 221 -1.67 6.38 9.34
CA THR A 221 -2.31 6.96 8.15
C THR A 221 -1.31 7.84 7.42
N ASP A 222 -1.17 7.62 6.13
CA ASP A 222 -0.41 8.45 5.22
C ASP A 222 -1.39 9.24 4.33
N ALA A 223 -1.11 10.51 4.08
CA ALA A 223 -2.02 11.41 3.35
C ALA A 223 -1.81 11.33 1.82
N ASP A 224 -0.70 10.74 1.39
CA ASP A 224 -0.36 10.56 -0.02
C ASP A 224 -1.28 9.51 -0.69
N THR A 225 -1.00 9.18 -1.96
CA THR A 225 -1.80 8.19 -2.70
C THR A 225 -0.98 7.12 -3.40
N GLY A 226 -1.61 5.96 -3.60
CA GLY A 226 -0.96 4.82 -4.22
C GLY A 226 0.27 4.36 -3.42
N LYS A 227 1.41 4.19 -4.11
CA LYS A 227 2.65 3.70 -3.51
C LYS A 227 3.26 4.64 -2.47
N ASN A 228 3.02 5.94 -2.60
CA ASN A 228 3.55 6.93 -1.68
C ASN A 228 2.84 6.87 -0.32
N ALA A 229 1.64 6.27 -0.24
CA ALA A 229 0.94 6.00 1.00
C ALA A 229 1.06 4.55 1.52
N GLU A 230 1.85 3.68 0.88
CA GLU A 230 2.03 2.30 1.33
C GLU A 230 2.98 2.25 2.55
N VAL A 231 2.52 1.70 3.66
CA VAL A 231 3.27 1.73 4.93
C VAL A 231 3.77 0.34 5.28
N GLU A 232 5.02 0.22 5.70
CA GLU A 232 5.60 -0.98 6.28
C GLU A 232 5.81 -0.81 7.79
N TYR A 233 5.42 -1.82 8.58
CA TYR A 233 5.55 -1.79 10.04
C TYR A 233 6.68 -2.67 10.54
N ARG A 234 7.41 -2.20 11.54
CA ARG A 234 8.52 -2.91 12.17
C ARG A 234 8.54 -2.68 13.68
N ILE A 235 8.82 -3.72 14.45
CA ILE A 235 9.16 -3.56 15.87
C ILE A 235 10.65 -3.21 15.90
N ILE A 236 10.98 -1.99 16.34
CA ILE A 236 12.36 -1.47 16.27
C ILE A 236 13.07 -1.47 17.63
N ASP A 237 12.31 -1.51 18.72
CA ASP A 237 12.84 -1.49 20.09
C ASP A 237 11.76 -1.99 21.06
N GLY A 238 12.15 -2.22 22.31
CA GLY A 238 11.26 -2.64 23.38
C GLY A 238 11.67 -3.95 24.03
N ASP A 239 10.97 -4.28 25.09
CA ASP A 239 11.33 -5.36 26.02
C ASP A 239 10.65 -6.70 25.70
N GLY A 240 9.86 -6.75 24.62
CA GLY A 240 9.19 -7.94 24.07
C GLY A 240 9.53 -8.20 22.61
N THR A 241 10.64 -7.64 22.11
CA THR A 241 11.09 -7.79 20.71
C THR A 241 11.36 -9.24 20.30
N ASP A 242 11.62 -10.13 21.26
CA ASP A 242 11.81 -11.57 21.03
C ASP A 242 10.55 -12.40 21.31
N MET A 243 9.51 -11.78 21.87
CA MET A 243 8.24 -12.41 22.25
C MET A 243 7.13 -12.17 21.22
N PHE A 244 7.24 -11.11 20.43
CA PHE A 244 6.23 -10.71 19.45
C PHE A 244 6.85 -10.40 18.08
N ASP A 245 6.09 -10.68 17.02
CA ASP A 245 6.41 -10.28 15.65
C ASP A 245 5.32 -9.33 15.12
N ILE A 246 5.64 -8.55 14.08
CA ILE A 246 4.69 -7.70 13.37
C ILE A 246 4.74 -7.99 11.87
N VAL A 247 3.57 -8.03 11.22
CA VAL A 247 3.45 -8.22 9.78
C VAL A 247 2.51 -7.17 9.20
N THR A 248 2.96 -6.50 8.14
CA THR A 248 2.12 -5.58 7.36
C THR A 248 1.12 -6.37 6.51
N GLN A 249 -0.18 -6.17 6.74
CA GLN A 249 -1.21 -6.65 5.84
C GLN A 249 -1.38 -5.70 4.66
N LYS A 250 -1.17 -6.21 3.44
CA LYS A 250 -1.20 -5.40 2.21
C LYS A 250 -2.56 -4.79 1.90
N ASP A 251 -3.64 -5.52 2.18
CA ASP A 251 -5.00 -5.08 1.81
C ASP A 251 -5.53 -3.97 2.74
N THR A 252 -5.21 -4.05 4.03
CA THR A 252 -5.71 -3.13 5.06
C THR A 252 -4.70 -2.04 5.44
N GLN A 253 -3.43 -2.20 5.04
CA GLN A 253 -2.29 -1.36 5.44
C GLN A 253 -2.12 -1.29 6.97
N GLU A 254 -2.41 -2.40 7.65
CA GLU A 254 -2.31 -2.54 9.10
C GLU A 254 -1.11 -3.40 9.49
N GLY A 255 -0.44 -3.04 10.58
CA GLY A 255 0.60 -3.86 11.21
C GLY A 255 -0.03 -4.81 12.22
N ILE A 256 -0.12 -6.09 11.90
CA ILE A 256 -0.68 -7.11 12.80
C ILE A 256 0.41 -7.61 13.73
N ILE A 257 0.20 -7.48 15.02
CA ILE A 257 1.13 -7.97 16.05
C ILE A 257 0.70 -9.38 16.44
N THR A 258 1.67 -10.30 16.47
CA THR A 258 1.44 -11.72 16.74
C THR A 258 2.39 -12.26 17.81
N VAL A 259 1.96 -13.31 18.51
CA VAL A 259 2.79 -14.01 19.50
C VAL A 259 3.86 -14.85 18.81
N ARG A 260 5.13 -14.68 19.18
CA ARG A 260 6.26 -15.45 18.64
C ARG A 260 6.72 -16.58 19.56
N LYS A 261 6.59 -16.38 20.87
CA LYS A 261 6.95 -17.36 21.91
C LYS A 261 5.83 -17.50 22.93
N PRO A 262 5.70 -18.66 23.60
CA PRO A 262 4.71 -18.84 24.67
C PRO A 262 4.82 -17.73 25.72
N LEU A 263 3.67 -17.25 26.17
CA LEU A 263 3.57 -16.24 27.22
C LEU A 263 3.39 -16.93 28.57
N ASP A 264 3.81 -16.24 29.62
CA ASP A 264 3.75 -16.70 31.01
C ASP A 264 3.54 -15.44 31.87
N TYR A 265 2.36 -15.34 32.46
CA TYR A 265 1.91 -14.21 33.25
C TYR A 265 2.69 -14.09 34.56
N GLU A 266 2.99 -15.20 35.22
CA GLU A 266 3.79 -15.30 36.46
C GLU A 266 5.19 -14.73 36.25
N THR A 267 5.78 -15.01 35.09
CA THR A 267 7.09 -14.48 34.72
C THR A 267 6.99 -13.01 34.33
N ARG A 268 6.03 -12.63 33.47
CA ARG A 268 5.93 -11.25 32.98
C ARG A 268 4.55 -10.85 32.45
N ARG A 269 4.02 -9.79 33.06
CA ARG A 269 2.65 -9.29 32.85
C ARG A 269 2.51 -8.16 31.83
N LEU A 270 3.59 -7.44 31.55
CA LEU A 270 3.57 -6.26 30.69
C LEU A 270 4.79 -6.24 29.79
N TYR A 271 4.53 -6.05 28.50
CA TYR A 271 5.53 -5.77 27.49
C TYR A 271 5.27 -4.39 26.86
N THR A 272 6.35 -3.72 26.51
CA THR A 272 6.37 -2.44 25.81
C THR A 272 7.19 -2.57 24.55
N LEU A 273 6.54 -2.39 23.40
CA LEU A 273 7.15 -2.38 22.08
C LEU A 273 7.18 -0.96 21.54
N LYS A 274 8.25 -0.60 20.83
CA LYS A 274 8.29 0.57 19.97
C LYS A 274 8.10 0.11 18.54
N VAL A 275 6.98 0.50 17.93
CA VAL A 275 6.64 0.15 16.56
C VAL A 275 6.87 1.36 15.67
N GLU A 276 7.57 1.14 14.56
CA GLU A 276 7.79 2.11 13.49
C GLU A 276 6.88 1.78 12.31
N ALA A 277 6.28 2.83 11.75
CA ALA A 277 5.63 2.82 10.44
C ALA A 277 6.54 3.61 9.50
N GLU A 278 6.93 3.03 8.38
CA GLU A 278 7.78 3.65 7.37
C GLU A 278 7.14 3.52 6.00
N ASN A 279 7.05 4.64 5.27
CA ASN A 279 6.80 4.59 3.84
C ASN A 279 8.16 4.46 3.12
N THR A 280 8.40 3.31 2.48
CA THR A 280 9.69 3.00 1.85
C THR A 280 9.82 3.56 0.44
N HIS A 281 8.72 4.09 -0.12
CA HIS A 281 8.66 4.61 -1.48
C HIS A 281 9.01 6.09 -1.54
N VAL A 282 10.29 6.40 -1.33
CA VAL A 282 10.78 7.78 -1.34
C VAL A 282 11.46 8.11 -2.66
N ASP A 283 11.01 9.18 -3.34
CA ASP A 283 11.74 9.74 -4.47
C ASP A 283 13.02 10.44 -3.98
N PRO A 284 14.23 10.08 -4.48
CA PRO A 284 15.51 10.68 -4.12
C PRO A 284 15.52 12.20 -4.09
N ARG A 285 14.75 12.85 -4.95
CA ARG A 285 14.65 14.31 -5.04
C ARG A 285 14.05 14.94 -3.79
N PHE A 286 13.23 14.21 -3.05
CA PHE A 286 12.45 14.72 -1.92
C PHE A 286 12.91 14.16 -0.56
N TYR A 287 14.02 13.41 -0.51
CA TYR A 287 14.57 12.85 0.73
C TYR A 287 14.82 13.87 1.86
N TYR A 288 15.00 15.14 1.51
CA TYR A 288 15.21 16.22 2.48
C TYR A 288 13.93 16.65 3.21
N LEU A 289 12.74 16.24 2.76
CA LEU A 289 11.46 16.67 3.32
C LEU A 289 11.10 16.01 4.65
N GLY A 290 11.78 14.94 5.04
CA GLY A 290 11.72 14.47 6.42
C GLY A 290 12.03 13.01 6.59
N PRO A 291 11.91 12.50 7.82
CA PRO A 291 11.77 11.08 8.04
C PRO A 291 10.39 10.65 7.51
N PHE A 292 10.34 9.78 6.50
CA PHE A 292 9.13 9.14 5.96
C PHE A 292 8.61 8.05 6.89
N LYS A 293 8.64 8.34 8.19
CA LYS A 293 8.38 7.39 9.25
C LYS A 293 7.89 8.06 10.51
N ASP A 294 7.14 7.30 11.27
CA ASP A 294 6.64 7.68 12.59
C ASP A 294 6.68 6.47 13.53
N THR A 295 6.63 6.72 14.83
CA THR A 295 6.72 5.67 15.84
C THR A 295 5.63 5.78 16.88
N THR A 296 5.12 4.64 17.35
CA THR A 296 4.18 4.55 18.46
C THR A 296 4.65 3.51 19.49
N ILE A 297 4.15 3.63 20.71
CA ILE A 297 4.41 2.67 21.78
C ILE A 297 3.24 1.71 21.88
N VAL A 298 3.48 0.41 21.81
CA VAL A 298 2.46 -0.62 22.04
C VAL A 298 2.72 -1.27 23.39
N LYS A 299 1.76 -1.15 24.31
CA LYS A 299 1.79 -1.80 25.62
C LYS A 299 0.88 -3.03 25.58
N ILE A 300 1.48 -4.20 25.74
CA ILE A 300 0.77 -5.49 25.71
C ILE A 300 0.68 -5.99 27.15
N SER A 301 -0.53 -6.09 27.66
CA SER A 301 -0.83 -6.68 28.97
C SER A 301 -1.16 -8.16 28.78
N VAL A 302 -0.40 -9.03 29.45
CA VAL A 302 -0.73 -10.45 29.53
C VAL A 302 -1.83 -10.61 30.58
N GLU A 303 -2.88 -11.35 30.22
CA GLU A 303 -3.97 -11.70 31.12
C GLU A 303 -3.74 -13.11 31.66
N ASP A 304 -3.87 -13.20 32.98
CA ASP A 304 -3.72 -14.40 33.82
C ASP A 304 -4.78 -15.45 33.46
N VAL A 305 -4.37 -16.70 33.30
CA VAL A 305 -5.25 -17.84 33.01
C VAL A 305 -4.93 -19.01 33.93
N ASP A 306 -5.88 -19.31 34.82
CA ASP A 306 -5.87 -20.42 35.79
C ASP A 306 -5.16 -21.69 35.27
N GLU A 307 -4.03 -22.04 35.90
CA GLU A 307 -3.22 -23.22 35.60
C GLU A 307 -3.33 -24.30 36.70
N PRO A 308 -3.26 -25.60 36.35
CA PRO A 308 -3.30 -26.64 37.38
C PRO A 308 -2.03 -26.62 38.27
N PRO A 309 -2.14 -27.07 39.54
CA PRO A 309 -0.99 -27.14 40.44
C PRO A 309 0.17 -27.97 39.89
N ILE A 310 1.40 -27.52 40.12
CA ILE A 310 2.64 -28.18 39.68
C ILE A 310 3.37 -28.80 40.86
N PHE A 311 3.73 -30.08 40.75
CA PHE A 311 4.55 -30.76 41.77
C PHE A 311 5.99 -30.23 41.77
N SER A 312 6.60 -30.16 42.95
CA SER A 312 7.98 -29.67 43.12
C SER A 312 9.04 -30.60 42.51
N ARG A 313 8.67 -31.85 42.20
CA ARG A 313 9.53 -32.85 41.53
C ARG A 313 8.75 -33.56 40.44
N SER A 314 9.46 -34.04 39.42
CA SER A 314 8.89 -34.86 38.34
C SER A 314 8.57 -36.30 38.77
N SER A 315 9.16 -36.76 39.89
CA SER A 315 8.88 -38.06 40.52
C SER A 315 9.38 -38.07 41.96
N TYR A 316 8.77 -38.91 42.80
CA TYR A 316 9.24 -39.15 44.17
C TYR A 316 9.63 -40.61 44.36
N LEU A 317 10.69 -40.86 45.14
CA LEU A 317 11.10 -42.21 45.58
C LEU A 317 11.08 -42.22 47.10
N PHE A 318 10.32 -43.14 47.68
CA PHE A 318 10.29 -43.41 49.09
C PHE A 318 10.76 -44.84 49.34
N GLU A 319 11.62 -45.03 50.33
CA GLU A 319 12.08 -46.35 50.74
C GLU A 319 11.54 -46.60 52.15
N VAL A 320 10.97 -47.78 52.36
CA VAL A 320 10.29 -48.12 53.61
C VAL A 320 10.50 -49.61 53.91
N HIS A 321 10.79 -49.95 55.16
CA HIS A 321 10.87 -51.35 55.58
C HIS A 321 9.49 -52.00 55.61
N GLU A 322 9.42 -53.32 55.44
CA GLU A 322 8.14 -54.03 55.48
C GLU A 322 7.55 -54.16 56.90
N ASP A 323 8.39 -54.11 57.93
CA ASP A 323 8.02 -54.26 59.35
C ASP A 323 7.44 -52.98 60.00
N ILE A 324 7.20 -51.93 59.21
CA ILE A 324 6.70 -50.67 59.73
C ILE A 324 5.26 -50.78 60.28
N GLU A 325 4.97 -49.98 61.29
CA GLU A 325 3.61 -49.91 61.86
C GLU A 325 2.61 -49.31 60.86
N LEU A 326 1.35 -49.75 60.96
CA LEU A 326 0.25 -49.18 60.20
C LEU A 326 0.06 -47.70 60.52
N GLY A 327 -0.15 -46.88 59.50
CA GLY A 327 -0.30 -45.43 59.66
C GLY A 327 1.03 -44.66 59.62
N THR A 328 2.17 -45.34 59.45
CA THR A 328 3.48 -44.69 59.34
C THR A 328 3.54 -43.85 58.07
N ILE A 329 3.97 -42.58 58.20
CA ILE A 329 4.21 -41.68 57.07
C ILE A 329 5.50 -42.11 56.37
N ILE A 330 5.39 -42.47 55.09
CA ILE A 330 6.52 -42.94 54.28
C ILE A 330 7.18 -41.81 53.48
N GLY A 331 6.49 -40.70 53.31
CA GLY A 331 6.99 -39.54 52.58
C GLY A 331 5.92 -38.49 52.35
N THR A 332 6.34 -37.33 51.86
CA THR A 332 5.45 -36.19 51.57
C THR A 332 5.72 -35.67 50.18
N VAL A 333 4.67 -35.53 49.38
CA VAL A 333 4.74 -34.81 48.10
C VAL A 333 4.43 -33.34 48.31
N MET A 334 4.99 -32.49 47.45
CA MET A 334 4.76 -31.05 47.50
C MET A 334 4.34 -30.57 46.13
N ALA A 335 3.31 -29.74 46.07
CA ALA A 335 2.87 -29.04 44.87
C ALA A 335 2.63 -27.57 45.20
N ARG A 336 2.73 -26.73 44.20
CA ARG A 336 2.40 -25.30 44.25
C ARG A 336 1.59 -24.95 43.02
N ASP A 337 0.77 -23.94 43.16
CA ASP A 337 -0.05 -23.40 42.10
C ASP A 337 0.71 -22.24 41.44
N PRO A 338 0.84 -22.20 40.10
CA PRO A 338 1.55 -21.14 39.41
C PRO A 338 0.90 -19.76 39.63
N ASP A 339 -0.42 -19.66 39.48
CA ASP A 339 -1.20 -18.42 39.52
C ASP A 339 -1.13 -17.73 40.89
N SER A 340 -1.13 -18.54 41.96
CA SER A 340 -1.03 -18.02 43.32
C SER A 340 -0.34 -18.97 44.28
N ALA A 341 0.74 -18.50 44.90
CA ALA A 341 1.46 -19.22 45.94
C ALA A 341 0.61 -19.57 47.19
N SER A 342 -0.60 -19.01 47.32
CA SER A 342 -1.53 -19.23 48.43
C SER A 342 -2.71 -20.15 48.06
N SER A 343 -2.80 -20.65 46.81
CA SER A 343 -3.93 -21.51 46.41
C SER A 343 -3.97 -22.77 47.27
N PRO A 344 -5.12 -23.08 47.91
CA PRO A 344 -5.21 -24.26 48.74
C PRO A 344 -5.31 -25.51 47.85
N ILE A 345 -4.22 -26.30 47.83
CA ILE A 345 -4.10 -27.52 47.02
C ILE A 345 -4.57 -28.74 47.82
N ARG A 346 -5.31 -29.62 47.15
CA ARG A 346 -5.75 -30.90 47.66
C ARG A 346 -5.02 -32.06 46.98
N PHE A 347 -4.49 -32.97 47.78
CA PHE A 347 -3.81 -34.18 47.30
C PHE A 347 -4.71 -35.41 47.39
N SER A 348 -4.59 -36.31 46.42
CA SER A 348 -5.28 -37.62 46.41
C SER A 348 -4.45 -38.67 45.68
N LEU A 349 -4.68 -39.95 45.97
CA LEU A 349 -4.04 -41.07 45.26
C LEU A 349 -4.95 -41.52 44.11
N ASP A 350 -4.36 -41.71 42.93
CA ASP A 350 -5.05 -42.36 41.82
C ASP A 350 -5.26 -43.85 42.16
N ARG A 351 -6.51 -44.22 42.44
CA ARG A 351 -6.86 -45.55 42.91
C ARG A 351 -6.64 -46.65 41.87
N HIS A 352 -6.45 -46.31 40.60
CA HIS A 352 -6.05 -47.29 39.59
C HIS A 352 -4.61 -47.78 39.77
N THR A 353 -3.77 -47.01 40.48
CA THR A 353 -2.37 -47.35 40.77
C THR A 353 -2.16 -48.03 42.12
N ASP A 354 -3.19 -48.07 42.96
CA ASP A 354 -3.20 -48.71 44.28
C ASP A 354 -4.56 -49.37 44.54
N LEU A 355 -4.87 -50.41 43.76
CA LEU A 355 -6.16 -51.11 43.80
C LEU A 355 -6.40 -51.75 45.18
N ASP A 356 -5.34 -52.25 45.80
CA ASP A 356 -5.39 -52.88 47.11
C ASP A 356 -5.50 -51.87 48.25
N ARG A 357 -5.41 -50.56 47.97
CA ARG A 357 -5.49 -49.49 48.98
C ARG A 357 -4.45 -49.70 50.08
N ILE A 358 -3.23 -50.04 49.67
CA ILE A 358 -2.09 -50.25 50.57
C ILE A 358 -1.64 -48.91 51.15
N PHE A 359 -1.84 -47.82 50.41
CA PHE A 359 -1.44 -46.48 50.82
C PHE A 359 -2.64 -45.51 50.87
N ASN A 360 -2.50 -44.53 51.75
CA ASN A 360 -3.38 -43.36 51.81
C ASN A 360 -2.54 -42.08 51.81
N ILE A 361 -3.18 -40.96 51.51
CA ILE A 361 -2.56 -39.64 51.49
C ILE A 361 -3.39 -38.65 52.27
N HIS A 362 -2.74 -37.82 53.07
CA HIS A 362 -3.35 -36.69 53.74
C HIS A 362 -3.65 -35.58 52.75
N SER A 363 -4.93 -35.24 52.59
CA SER A 363 -5.36 -34.38 51.49
C SER A 363 -4.88 -32.93 51.58
N GLY A 364 -4.55 -32.42 52.78
CA GLY A 364 -4.16 -31.03 52.98
C GLY A 364 -2.64 -30.76 53.02
N ASN A 365 -1.80 -31.80 53.14
CA ASN A 365 -0.35 -31.63 53.25
C ASN A 365 0.47 -32.61 52.39
N GLY A 366 -0.17 -33.55 51.69
CA GLY A 366 0.51 -34.44 50.75
C GLY A 366 1.31 -35.58 51.41
N SER A 367 1.18 -35.79 52.73
CA SER A 367 1.87 -36.90 53.42
C SER A 367 1.20 -38.24 53.11
N ILE A 368 1.99 -39.18 52.58
CA ILE A 368 1.57 -40.55 52.25
C ILE A 368 1.90 -41.47 53.42
N TYR A 369 0.98 -42.35 53.77
CA TYR A 369 1.12 -43.29 54.87
C TYR A 369 0.56 -44.67 54.51
N THR A 370 1.04 -45.70 55.21
CA THR A 370 0.57 -47.09 55.02
C THR A 370 -0.80 -47.31 55.65
N SER A 371 -1.71 -47.95 54.92
CA SER A 371 -3.02 -48.39 55.40
C SER A 371 -3.15 -49.91 55.52
N LYS A 372 -2.20 -50.66 54.95
CA LYS A 372 -2.09 -52.11 55.08
C LYS A 372 -0.64 -52.51 55.37
N PRO A 373 -0.42 -53.72 55.93
CA PRO A 373 0.93 -54.26 56.09
C PRO A 373 1.62 -54.38 54.73
N LEU A 374 2.93 -54.19 54.75
CA LEU A 374 3.79 -54.37 53.60
C LEU A 374 4.49 -55.73 53.74
N ASP A 375 4.79 -56.35 52.61
CA ASP A 375 5.47 -57.63 52.55
C ASP A 375 6.34 -57.60 51.28
N ARG A 376 7.65 -57.62 51.48
CA ARG A 376 8.64 -57.49 50.41
C ARG A 376 8.66 -58.73 49.53
N GLU A 377 8.46 -59.91 50.11
CA GLU A 377 8.44 -61.20 49.41
C GLU A 377 7.21 -61.31 48.49
N ILE A 378 6.13 -60.59 48.79
CA ILE A 378 4.98 -60.41 47.89
C ILE A 378 5.27 -59.34 46.82
N SER A 379 5.70 -58.14 47.24
CA SER A 379 5.91 -57.02 46.32
C SER A 379 7.05 -56.12 46.76
N GLN A 380 8.10 -56.07 45.95
CA GLN A 380 9.28 -55.23 46.21
C GLN A 380 9.07 -53.74 45.88
N TRP A 381 8.09 -53.42 45.02
CA TRP A 381 7.86 -52.07 44.51
C TRP A 381 6.37 -51.77 44.40
N HIS A 382 5.99 -50.55 44.75
CA HIS A 382 4.68 -49.99 44.44
C HIS A 382 4.84 -48.71 43.63
N ASN A 383 4.12 -48.64 42.50
CA ASN A 383 4.14 -47.50 41.59
C ASN A 383 2.83 -46.76 41.71
N LEU A 384 2.83 -45.71 42.52
CA LEU A 384 1.66 -44.90 42.80
C LEU A 384 1.62 -43.69 41.86
N SER A 385 0.43 -43.19 41.58
CA SER A 385 0.22 -41.88 40.97
C SER A 385 -0.52 -40.98 41.95
N VAL A 386 0.07 -39.85 42.28
CA VAL A 386 -0.54 -38.85 43.17
C VAL A 386 -1.10 -37.72 42.31
N ILE A 387 -2.34 -37.33 42.60
CA ILE A 387 -3.07 -36.24 41.95
C ILE A 387 -3.07 -35.03 42.87
N ALA A 388 -2.69 -33.86 42.35
CA ALA A 388 -2.91 -32.56 42.96
C ALA A 388 -3.98 -31.80 42.17
N ALA A 389 -4.87 -31.12 42.88
CA ALA A 389 -5.91 -30.28 42.32
C ALA A 389 -6.18 -29.11 43.28
N GLU A 390 -6.62 -27.98 42.77
CA GLU A 390 -7.09 -26.91 43.62
C GLU A 390 -8.41 -27.27 44.31
N ILE A 391 -8.63 -26.74 45.51
CA ILE A 391 -9.91 -26.92 46.22
C ILE A 391 -11.06 -26.26 45.46
N ASN A 392 -10.81 -25.09 44.88
CA ASN A 392 -11.84 -24.29 44.21
C ASN A 392 -12.06 -24.71 42.75
N ASN A 393 -11.04 -25.26 42.09
CA ASN A 393 -11.11 -25.80 40.74
C ASN A 393 -10.65 -27.28 40.68
N PRO A 394 -11.49 -28.23 41.13
CA PRO A 394 -11.09 -29.64 41.22
C PRO A 394 -11.00 -30.37 39.88
N LYS A 395 -11.31 -29.70 38.76
CA LYS A 395 -11.25 -30.29 37.42
C LYS A 395 -9.85 -30.22 36.83
N ASP A 396 -9.09 -29.20 37.19
CA ASP A 396 -7.73 -28.99 36.73
C ASP A 396 -6.78 -29.72 37.70
N THR A 397 -6.17 -30.78 37.18
CA THR A 397 -5.43 -31.74 37.98
C THR A 397 -4.10 -32.08 37.35
N THR A 398 -3.08 -32.21 38.18
CA THR A 398 -1.75 -32.68 37.79
C THR A 398 -1.46 -34.01 38.47
N ARG A 399 -0.70 -34.89 37.80
CA ARG A 399 -0.28 -36.19 38.32
C ARG A 399 1.24 -36.26 38.46
N VAL A 400 1.71 -36.92 39.51
CA VAL A 400 3.13 -37.26 39.67
C VAL A 400 3.31 -38.73 40.03
N PRO A 401 4.27 -39.45 39.41
CA PRO A 401 4.62 -40.80 39.81
C PRO A 401 5.36 -40.79 41.15
N VAL A 402 4.99 -41.71 42.02
CA VAL A 402 5.62 -41.97 43.32
C VAL A 402 5.99 -43.45 43.38
N TYR A 403 7.28 -43.71 43.46
CA TYR A 403 7.84 -45.05 43.60
C TYR A 403 8.07 -45.34 45.08
N VAL A 404 7.50 -46.43 45.58
CA VAL A 404 7.74 -46.91 46.93
C VAL A 404 8.51 -48.21 46.83
N ARG A 405 9.73 -48.21 47.35
CA ARG A 405 10.59 -49.39 47.42
C ARG A 405 10.48 -50.02 48.80
N ILE A 406 10.13 -51.31 48.84
CA ILE A 406 10.06 -52.05 50.09
C ILE A 406 11.45 -52.60 50.43
N LEU A 407 11.96 -52.21 51.59
CA LEU A 407 13.24 -52.67 52.13
C LEU A 407 13.01 -53.94 52.95
N ASP A 408 13.92 -54.89 52.76
CA ASP A 408 13.91 -56.22 53.37
C ASP A 408 14.02 -56.18 54.88
N VAL A 409 13.30 -57.09 55.50
CA VAL A 409 13.49 -57.52 56.87
C VAL A 409 13.61 -59.03 56.86
N ASN A 410 14.62 -59.58 57.53
CA ASN A 410 14.82 -61.03 57.58
C ASN A 410 13.79 -61.70 58.50
N ASP A 411 12.58 -61.88 58.00
CA ASP A 411 11.41 -62.45 58.68
C ASP A 411 11.08 -63.88 58.21
N ASN A 412 11.69 -64.32 57.10
CA ASN A 412 11.56 -65.65 56.53
C ASN A 412 12.74 -66.56 56.92
N ALA A 413 12.48 -67.53 57.81
CA ALA A 413 13.50 -68.50 58.20
C ALA A 413 13.83 -69.48 57.05
N PRO A 414 15.11 -69.90 56.88
CA PRO A 414 15.48 -70.86 55.86
C PRO A 414 14.77 -72.20 56.08
N GLN A 415 14.23 -72.78 55.01
CA GLN A 415 13.62 -74.11 55.04
C GLN A 415 14.45 -75.10 54.22
N PHE A 416 14.64 -76.30 54.77
CA PHE A 416 15.25 -77.38 54.01
C PHE A 416 14.29 -77.83 52.90
N ALA A 417 14.76 -77.83 51.65
CA ALA A 417 13.92 -78.09 50.48
C ALA A 417 13.33 -79.51 50.44
N VAL A 418 13.95 -80.47 51.11
CA VAL A 418 13.50 -81.87 51.16
C VAL A 418 14.11 -82.58 52.37
N PHE A 419 13.37 -83.53 52.94
CA PHE A 419 13.99 -84.58 53.74
C PHE A 419 14.81 -85.46 52.80
N TYR A 420 16.10 -85.60 53.08
CA TYR A 420 16.97 -86.52 52.36
C TYR A 420 17.32 -87.69 53.27
N ASP A 421 16.93 -88.89 52.86
CA ASP A 421 17.54 -90.12 53.38
C ASP A 421 18.85 -90.32 52.64
N THR A 422 19.95 -90.23 53.37
CA THR A 422 21.29 -90.57 52.86
C THR A 422 21.78 -91.83 53.55
N PHE A 423 22.62 -92.59 52.86
CA PHE A 423 23.29 -93.76 53.42
C PHE A 423 24.79 -93.59 53.28
N VAL A 424 25.51 -93.89 54.35
CA VAL A 424 26.97 -93.93 54.34
C VAL A 424 27.39 -95.40 54.35
N CYS A 425 28.21 -95.80 53.38
CA CYS A 425 28.70 -97.17 53.31
C CYS A 425 29.62 -97.50 54.50
N GLU A 426 29.60 -98.76 54.94
CA GLU A 426 30.54 -99.27 55.93
C GLU A 426 31.99 -99.11 55.42
N ASN A 427 32.87 -98.52 56.24
CA ASN A 427 34.25 -98.09 55.94
C ASN A 427 34.43 -96.79 55.13
N ALA A 428 33.44 -95.91 55.10
CA ALA A 428 33.64 -94.55 54.57
C ALA A 428 34.79 -93.82 55.30
N ARG A 429 35.64 -93.14 54.55
CA ARG A 429 36.77 -92.36 55.10
C ARG A 429 36.26 -91.04 55.68
N ALA A 430 36.97 -90.50 56.67
CA ALA A 430 36.67 -89.19 57.23
C ALA A 430 36.60 -88.13 56.11
N GLY A 431 35.46 -87.41 56.03
CA GLY A 431 35.18 -86.40 55.01
C GLY A 431 34.31 -86.86 53.83
N GLN A 432 33.89 -88.13 53.76
CA GLN A 432 32.87 -88.57 52.80
C GLN A 432 31.46 -88.39 53.39
N VAL A 433 30.61 -87.69 52.64
CA VAL A 433 29.16 -87.54 52.89
C VAL A 433 28.41 -88.33 51.82
#